data_AF-A0A7S4MRY1-F1
#
_entry.id   AF-A0A7S4MRY1-F1
#
_cell.length_a   1.000
_cell.length_b   1.000
_cell.length_c   1.000
_cell.angle_alpha   90.00
_cell.angle_beta   90.00
_cell.angle_gamma   90.00
#
_symmetry.space_group_name_H-M   'P 1'
#
loop_
_entity.id
_entity.type
_entity.pdbx_description
1 polymer ?
#
loop_
_entity_poly.entity_id
_entity_poly.type
_entity_poly.pdbx_seq_one_letter_code
_entity_poly.pdbx_strand_id
1 'polypeptide(L)'
;EEMLIDMPKTVSMLNGIFGLIKLGLTDCNGGFGNWQHGFSGGCDGEGYHTRAQGNLTLAVQGTTSADVVDELATLLTAGRLGIDNRAIIAGAYDSALADTGGDASAALRMAQQLIVTAPEFHSTNVVEKNGQVRPDPEPPQAAGTDYKSVVYLMFAGGADSFNMLTPKVCSNGLYNEYVQVREQVALGLDELLDADATGQGQVCETFGIHDHLPDVAEMYSDGDLLFFANTGVMTVPVTKDDYNLNTRTPLFSHNHMQRETMRIDPMEEKTSTGVIGRMSDALIRDGLSVGSFSLDHNSISLSGEPGVTSPP
;
A
#
# COMPACT_ATOMS: atom_id res chain seq x y z
N GLU A 1 -15.42 -22.04 -5.17
CA GLU A 1 -15.76 -20.91 -4.30
C GLU A 1 -14.83 -20.94 -3.09
N GLU A 2 -13.61 -20.50 -3.31
CA GLU A 2 -12.66 -20.20 -2.23
C GLU A 2 -12.05 -18.86 -2.62
N MET A 3 -12.73 -17.76 -2.28
CA MET A 3 -12.00 -16.51 -2.03
C MET A 3 -11.37 -16.66 -0.65
N LEU A 4 -10.42 -17.59 -0.54
CA LEU A 4 -9.59 -17.77 0.65
C LEU A 4 -8.70 -16.55 0.75
N ILE A 5 -9.02 -15.66 1.67
CA ILE A 5 -8.12 -14.72 2.37
C ILE A 5 -6.75 -14.57 1.68
N ASP A 6 -6.60 -13.56 0.83
CA ASP A 6 -5.31 -13.15 0.27
C ASP A 6 -4.62 -12.14 1.21
N MET A 7 -3.36 -11.80 0.92
CA MET A 7 -2.58 -10.90 1.76
C MET A 7 -3.24 -9.51 1.88
N PRO A 8 -3.66 -8.81 0.80
CA PRO A 8 -4.36 -7.53 0.91
C PRO A 8 -5.62 -7.60 1.78
N LYS A 9 -6.47 -8.62 1.59
CA LYS A 9 -7.69 -8.79 2.40
C LYS A 9 -7.36 -9.06 3.87
N THR A 10 -6.32 -9.84 4.15
CA THR A 10 -5.87 -10.10 5.53
C THR A 10 -5.41 -8.82 6.20
N VAL A 11 -4.52 -8.07 5.54
CA VAL A 11 -3.96 -6.82 6.06
C VAL A 11 -5.07 -5.78 6.24
N SER A 12 -5.95 -5.62 5.25
CA SER A 12 -7.09 -4.71 5.32
C SER A 12 -8.06 -5.07 6.44
N MET A 13 -8.38 -6.36 6.62
CA MET A 13 -9.21 -6.81 7.73
C MET A 13 -8.59 -6.50 9.09
N LEU A 14 -7.29 -6.78 9.26
CA LEU A 14 -6.57 -6.49 10.51
C LEU A 14 -6.50 -4.98 10.78
N ASN A 15 -6.16 -4.17 9.77
CA ASN A 15 -6.16 -2.71 9.87
C ASN A 15 -7.54 -2.17 10.26
N GLY A 16 -8.62 -2.72 9.69
CA GLY A 16 -9.98 -2.34 10.02
C GLY A 16 -10.37 -2.65 11.47
N ILE A 17 -10.06 -3.87 11.95
CA ILE A 17 -10.34 -4.28 13.33
C ILE A 17 -9.49 -3.46 14.31
N PHE A 18 -8.20 -3.26 14.01
CA PHE A 18 -7.30 -2.47 14.83
C PHE A 18 -7.73 -1.00 14.87
N GLY A 19 -8.13 -0.43 13.74
CA GLY A 19 -8.72 0.90 13.65
C GLY A 19 -9.95 1.04 14.54
N LEU A 20 -10.85 0.05 14.53
CA LEU A 20 -12.01 0.03 15.41
C LEU A 20 -11.63 0.01 16.90
N ILE A 21 -10.62 -0.75 17.29
CA ILE A 21 -10.13 -0.82 18.68
C ILE A 21 -9.47 0.49 19.11
N LYS A 22 -8.61 1.05 18.24
CA LYS A 22 -7.75 2.19 18.59
C LYS A 22 -8.44 3.53 18.44
N LEU A 23 -9.23 3.68 17.38
CA LEU A 23 -9.78 4.95 16.92
C LEU A 23 -11.31 4.94 16.86
N GLY A 24 -11.95 3.78 17.02
CA GLY A 24 -13.40 3.62 16.86
C GLY A 24 -13.79 3.49 15.38
N LEU A 25 -15.09 3.53 15.12
CA LEU A 25 -15.67 3.43 13.78
C LEU A 25 -15.36 4.71 12.98
N THR A 26 -14.19 4.71 12.35
CA THR A 26 -13.61 5.80 11.55
C THR A 26 -12.99 5.23 10.28
N ASP A 27 -12.76 6.08 9.28
CA ASP A 27 -12.02 5.75 8.05
C ASP A 27 -10.49 5.77 8.24
N CYS A 28 -10.02 6.11 9.44
CA CYS A 28 -8.61 6.28 9.74
C CYS A 28 -7.81 4.99 9.62
N ASN A 29 -6.63 5.08 8.97
CA ASN A 29 -5.67 3.98 8.84
C ASN A 29 -6.28 2.67 8.29
N GLY A 30 -7.24 2.77 7.36
CA GLY A 30 -7.93 1.60 6.83
C GLY A 30 -9.06 1.06 7.72
N GLY A 31 -9.57 1.90 8.63
CA GLY A 31 -10.71 1.59 9.49
C GLY A 31 -12.02 1.33 8.73
N PHE A 32 -12.98 0.69 9.39
CA PHE A 32 -14.27 0.32 8.81
C PHE A 32 -15.30 1.46 8.69
N GLY A 33 -14.99 2.64 9.24
CA GLY A 33 -15.89 3.79 9.17
C GLY A 33 -15.85 4.46 7.80
N ASN A 34 -16.90 5.23 7.49
CA ASN A 34 -16.92 6.03 6.28
C ASN A 34 -16.36 7.43 6.55
N TRP A 35 -15.69 8.02 5.56
CA TRP A 35 -15.30 9.42 5.63
C TRP A 35 -16.57 10.29 5.63
N GLN A 36 -16.78 11.01 6.72
CA GLN A 36 -18.00 11.78 6.91
C GLN A 36 -17.71 13.28 6.68
N HIS A 37 -18.28 13.82 5.60
CA HIS A 37 -18.21 15.24 5.29
C HIS A 37 -18.67 16.08 6.49
N GLY A 38 -17.83 17.01 6.95
CA GLY A 38 -18.15 17.96 8.03
C GLY A 38 -17.50 17.66 9.38
N PHE A 39 -16.83 16.51 9.53
CA PHE A 39 -15.94 16.28 10.68
C PHE A 39 -14.58 16.91 10.38
N SER A 40 -14.27 18.02 11.06
CA SER A 40 -12.94 18.61 11.05
C SER A 40 -12.10 17.96 12.13
N GLY A 41 -10.99 17.31 11.76
CA GLY A 41 -10.07 16.64 12.67
C GLY A 41 -9.19 15.61 11.95
N GLY A 42 -7.96 15.42 12.41
CA GLY A 42 -7.08 14.38 11.87
C GLY A 42 -7.51 12.99 12.35
N CYS A 43 -6.76 11.97 11.94
CA CYS A 43 -6.72 10.74 12.70
C CYS A 43 -5.91 11.04 13.97
N ASP A 44 -6.62 11.57 14.97
CA ASP A 44 -6.04 11.85 16.28
C ASP A 44 -5.44 10.55 16.84
N GLY A 45 -4.46 10.66 17.74
CA GLY A 45 -3.74 9.49 18.29
C GLY A 45 -4.66 8.42 18.88
N GLU A 46 -4.08 7.30 19.31
CA GLU A 46 -4.86 6.19 19.86
C GLU A 46 -5.77 6.64 21.02
N GLY A 47 -7.07 6.33 20.96
CA GLY A 47 -8.03 6.57 22.05
C GLY A 47 -8.75 7.90 21.96
N TYR A 48 -8.40 8.71 20.96
CA TYR A 48 -9.16 9.88 20.59
C TYR A 48 -10.26 9.47 19.60
N HIS A 49 -11.51 9.56 20.07
CA HIS A 49 -12.71 9.14 19.32
C HIS A 49 -13.55 10.32 18.82
N THR A 50 -12.93 11.50 18.69
CA THR A 50 -13.59 12.77 18.28
C THR A 50 -14.31 12.67 16.94
N ARG A 51 -13.76 11.89 16.00
CA ARG A 51 -14.35 11.60 14.68
C ARG A 51 -15.08 10.26 14.59
N ALA A 52 -15.12 9.49 15.67
CA ALA A 52 -15.66 8.15 15.64
C ALA A 52 -17.19 8.18 15.65
N GLN A 53 -17.80 7.49 14.68
CA GLN A 53 -19.26 7.29 14.63
C GLN A 53 -19.76 6.38 15.76
N GLY A 54 -18.83 5.59 16.33
CA GLY A 54 -19.00 4.77 17.52
C GLY A 54 -17.62 4.32 18.01
N ASN A 55 -17.50 3.99 19.28
CA ASN A 55 -16.26 3.44 19.84
C ASN A 55 -16.58 2.31 20.83
N LEU A 56 -15.57 1.49 21.11
CA LEU A 56 -15.68 0.42 22.09
C LEU A 56 -15.57 1.02 23.50
N THR A 57 -16.59 0.83 24.33
CA THR A 57 -16.66 1.40 25.69
C THR A 57 -16.53 0.33 26.78
N LEU A 58 -16.08 -0.87 26.43
CA LEU A 58 -15.92 -1.97 27.37
C LEU A 58 -14.99 -1.58 28.53
N ALA A 59 -15.49 -1.69 29.75
CA ALA A 59 -14.73 -1.50 30.97
C ALA A 59 -14.58 -2.84 31.70
N VAL A 60 -13.39 -3.43 31.62
CA VAL A 60 -13.04 -4.68 32.29
C VAL A 60 -13.02 -4.49 33.82
N GLN A 61 -13.40 -5.53 34.55
CA GLN A 61 -13.46 -5.53 36.01
C GLN A 61 -12.23 -6.18 36.66
N GLY A 62 -11.44 -6.93 35.87
CA GLY A 62 -10.21 -7.58 36.32
C GLY A 62 -9.19 -6.59 36.88
N THR A 63 -8.49 -6.98 37.95
CA THR A 63 -7.45 -6.16 38.60
C THR A 63 -6.04 -6.60 38.27
N THR A 64 -5.88 -7.81 37.71
CA THR A 64 -4.61 -8.34 37.19
C THR A 64 -4.68 -8.54 35.68
N SER A 65 -3.52 -8.60 35.01
CA SER A 65 -3.46 -8.90 33.58
C SER A 65 -4.11 -10.23 33.23
N ALA A 66 -3.98 -11.25 34.10
CA ALA A 66 -4.66 -12.53 33.95
C ALA A 66 -6.19 -12.38 33.98
N ASP A 67 -6.74 -11.64 34.95
CA ASP A 67 -8.19 -11.42 35.06
C ASP A 67 -8.74 -10.66 33.84
N VAL A 68 -8.02 -9.62 33.40
CA VAL A 68 -8.40 -8.82 32.23
C VAL A 68 -8.42 -9.68 30.97
N VAL A 69 -7.38 -10.49 30.76
CA VAL A 69 -7.29 -11.38 29.59
C VAL A 69 -8.36 -12.48 29.65
N ASP A 70 -8.70 -12.98 30.83
CA ASP A 70 -9.75 -13.99 31.00
C ASP A 70 -11.15 -13.44 30.68
N GLU A 71 -11.43 -12.21 31.11
CA GLU A 71 -12.67 -11.50 30.76
C GLU A 71 -12.76 -11.27 29.24
N LEU A 72 -11.69 -10.75 28.63
CA LEU A 72 -11.64 -10.52 27.18
C LEU A 72 -11.75 -11.82 26.38
N ALA A 73 -11.09 -12.89 26.82
CA ALA A 73 -11.18 -14.19 26.16
C ALA A 73 -12.62 -14.71 26.17
N THR A 74 -13.35 -14.50 27.27
CA THR A 74 -14.77 -14.85 27.36
C THR A 74 -15.60 -14.05 26.35
N LEU A 75 -15.38 -12.73 26.26
CA LEU A 75 -16.15 -11.86 25.38
C LEU A 75 -15.84 -12.05 23.89
N LEU A 76 -14.56 -12.18 23.54
CA LEU A 76 -14.09 -12.14 22.15
C LEU A 76 -13.93 -13.54 21.54
N THR A 77 -13.71 -14.57 22.35
CA THR A 77 -13.47 -15.94 21.88
C THR A 77 -14.40 -16.98 22.50
N ALA A 78 -15.42 -16.55 23.26
CA ALA A 78 -16.29 -17.44 24.05
C ALA A 78 -15.48 -18.39 24.96
N GLY A 79 -14.36 -17.89 25.50
CA GLY A 79 -13.45 -18.61 26.39
C GLY A 79 -12.47 -19.56 25.70
N ARG A 80 -12.48 -19.66 24.36
CA ARG A 80 -11.66 -20.63 23.61
C ARG A 80 -10.17 -20.26 23.52
N LEU A 81 -9.79 -19.02 23.84
CA LEU A 81 -8.40 -18.57 23.78
C LEU A 81 -7.49 -19.51 24.60
N GLY A 82 -6.48 -20.10 23.94
CA GLY A 82 -5.58 -21.07 24.54
C GLY A 82 -4.69 -20.49 25.64
N ILE A 83 -4.22 -21.34 26.55
CA ILE A 83 -3.43 -20.92 27.72
C ILE A 83 -2.13 -20.19 27.35
N ASP A 84 -1.43 -20.65 26.30
CA ASP A 84 -0.21 -20.00 25.83
C ASP A 84 -0.49 -18.58 25.29
N ASN A 85 -1.59 -18.43 24.55
CA ASN A 85 -1.99 -17.13 24.00
C ASN A 85 -2.37 -16.18 25.14
N ARG A 86 -3.11 -16.66 26.15
CA ARG A 86 -3.42 -15.87 27.35
C ARG A 86 -2.16 -15.38 28.05
N ALA A 87 -1.15 -16.23 28.21
CA ALA A 87 0.11 -15.86 28.85
C ALA A 87 0.90 -14.80 28.04
N ILE A 88 0.97 -14.95 26.72
CA ILE A 88 1.61 -13.97 25.83
C ILE A 88 0.89 -12.62 25.92
N ILE A 89 -0.45 -12.63 25.87
CA ILE A 89 -1.26 -11.42 25.89
C ILE A 89 -1.18 -10.72 27.25
N ALA A 90 -1.18 -11.48 28.36
CA ALA A 90 -0.99 -10.92 29.70
C ALA A 90 0.38 -10.24 29.83
N GLY A 91 1.45 -10.87 29.33
CA GLY A 91 2.78 -10.26 29.32
C GLY A 91 2.86 -8.98 28.46
N ALA A 92 2.19 -8.96 27.31
CA ALA A 92 2.11 -7.77 26.47
C ALA A 92 1.29 -6.65 27.13
N TYR A 93 0.19 -6.99 27.80
CA TYR A 93 -0.60 -6.06 28.60
C TYR A 93 0.24 -5.40 29.70
N ASP A 94 0.98 -6.20 30.48
CA ASP A 94 1.83 -5.68 31.56
C ASP A 94 2.95 -4.79 31.04
N SER A 95 3.54 -5.15 29.88
CA SER A 95 4.55 -4.33 29.21
C SER A 95 3.98 -2.99 28.75
N ALA A 96 2.83 -3.01 28.07
CA ALA A 96 2.15 -1.80 27.62
C ALA A 96 1.74 -0.89 28.79
N LEU A 97 1.28 -1.48 29.89
CA LEU A 97 0.95 -0.75 31.11
C LEU A 97 2.19 -0.04 31.67
N ALA A 98 3.34 -0.71 31.71
CA ALA A 98 4.59 -0.11 32.16
C ALA A 98 5.07 1.02 31.24
N ASP A 99 5.05 0.80 29.92
CA ASP A 99 5.54 1.76 28.92
C ASP A 99 4.69 3.04 28.85
N THR A 100 3.41 2.94 29.16
CA THR A 100 2.45 4.05 29.12
C THR A 100 2.27 4.74 30.47
N GLY A 101 3.12 4.42 31.47
CA GLY A 101 3.04 5.03 32.80
C GLY A 101 1.78 4.64 33.59
N GLY A 102 1.22 3.47 33.31
CA GLY A 102 0.03 2.95 33.99
C GLY A 102 -1.30 3.22 33.28
N ASP A 103 -1.30 3.58 31.99
CA ASP A 103 -2.55 3.73 31.22
C ASP A 103 -3.16 2.35 30.89
N ALA A 104 -4.06 1.91 31.76
CA ALA A 104 -4.81 0.67 31.58
C ALA A 104 -5.64 0.65 30.29
N SER A 105 -6.03 1.80 29.73
CA SER A 105 -6.79 1.86 28.47
C SER A 105 -5.90 1.56 27.26
N ALA A 106 -4.65 2.01 27.27
CA ALA A 106 -3.65 1.63 26.26
C ALA A 106 -3.33 0.13 26.31
N ALA A 107 -3.07 -0.39 27.51
CA ALA A 107 -2.82 -1.81 27.71
C ALA A 107 -4.03 -2.68 27.29
N LEU A 108 -5.26 -2.23 27.59
CA LEU A 108 -6.48 -2.92 27.18
C LEU A 108 -6.61 -3.00 25.64
N ARG A 109 -6.36 -1.90 24.94
CA ARG A 109 -6.36 -1.87 23.47
C ARG A 109 -5.30 -2.80 22.88
N MET A 110 -4.12 -2.90 23.51
CA MET A 110 -3.09 -3.86 23.07
C MET A 110 -3.57 -5.30 23.24
N ALA A 111 -4.13 -5.65 24.40
CA ALA A 111 -4.66 -6.99 24.63
C ALA A 111 -5.79 -7.35 23.65
N GLN A 112 -6.71 -6.42 23.39
CA GLN A 112 -7.76 -6.60 22.38
C GLN A 112 -7.18 -6.86 20.99
N GLN A 113 -6.20 -6.06 20.55
CA GLN A 113 -5.53 -6.25 19.25
C GLN A 113 -4.89 -7.63 19.12
N LEU A 114 -4.23 -8.12 20.17
CA LEU A 114 -3.63 -9.46 20.14
C LEU A 114 -4.68 -10.57 20.11
N ILE A 115 -5.77 -10.46 20.88
CA ILE A 115 -6.85 -11.46 20.86
C ILE A 115 -7.50 -11.53 19.48
N VAL A 116 -7.79 -10.40 18.85
CA VAL A 116 -8.43 -10.41 17.52
C VAL A 116 -7.51 -10.91 16.41
N THR A 117 -6.20 -10.99 16.64
CA THR A 117 -5.26 -11.66 15.70
C THR A 117 -5.13 -13.17 15.94
N ALA A 118 -5.68 -13.67 17.05
CA ALA A 118 -5.57 -15.08 17.40
C ALA A 118 -6.53 -15.93 16.54
N PRO A 119 -6.14 -17.14 16.15
CA PRO A 119 -7.02 -18.03 15.36
C PRO A 119 -8.32 -18.38 16.09
N GLU A 120 -8.35 -18.32 17.43
CA GLU A 120 -9.54 -18.55 18.26
C GLU A 120 -10.61 -17.45 18.10
N PHE A 121 -10.23 -16.24 17.67
CA PHE A 121 -11.17 -15.17 17.33
C PHE A 121 -11.82 -15.39 15.96
N HIS A 122 -11.03 -15.93 15.01
CA HIS A 122 -11.48 -16.15 13.62
C HIS A 122 -12.11 -17.53 13.38
N SER A 123 -12.25 -18.36 14.42
CA SER A 123 -12.85 -19.68 14.32
C SER A 123 -13.81 -19.96 15.46
N THR A 124 -14.81 -20.80 15.17
CA THR A 124 -15.76 -21.30 16.17
C THR A 124 -15.29 -22.59 16.83
N ASN A 125 -14.28 -23.25 16.27
CA ASN A 125 -13.69 -24.48 16.78
C ASN A 125 -12.67 -24.20 17.88
N VAL A 126 -12.34 -25.23 18.65
CA VAL A 126 -11.18 -25.18 19.57
C VAL A 126 -9.91 -25.31 18.73
N VAL A 127 -8.98 -24.39 18.93
CA VAL A 127 -7.68 -24.41 18.27
C VAL A 127 -6.68 -25.11 19.19
N GLU A 128 -6.03 -26.15 18.70
CA GLU A 128 -4.96 -26.85 19.40
C GLU A 128 -3.63 -26.67 18.67
N LYS A 129 -2.59 -26.24 19.39
CA LYS A 129 -1.23 -26.18 18.87
C LYS A 129 -0.64 -27.59 18.94
N ASN A 130 -0.29 -28.17 17.79
CA ASN A 130 0.32 -29.50 17.71
C ASN A 130 1.83 -29.52 18.02
N GLY A 131 2.43 -28.35 18.28
CA GLY A 131 3.86 -28.19 18.59
C GLY A 131 4.81 -28.49 17.42
N GLN A 132 4.27 -28.83 16.24
CA GLN A 132 5.07 -29.11 15.07
C GLN A 132 5.44 -27.80 14.37
N VAL A 133 6.65 -27.74 13.84
CA VAL A 133 7.06 -26.65 12.95
C VAL A 133 6.18 -26.73 11.70
N ARG A 134 5.62 -25.59 11.28
CA ARG A 134 4.92 -25.51 10.00
C ARG A 134 5.93 -25.86 8.90
N PRO A 135 5.69 -26.89 8.08
CA PRO A 135 6.60 -27.20 6.99
C PRO A 135 6.69 -26.01 6.05
N ASP A 136 7.88 -25.69 5.59
CA ASP A 136 8.05 -24.70 4.53
C ASP A 136 7.30 -25.19 3.29
N PRO A 137 6.56 -24.31 2.60
CA PRO A 137 5.94 -24.69 1.34
C PRO A 137 7.04 -25.12 0.37
N GLU A 138 6.84 -26.24 -0.33
CA GLU A 138 7.76 -26.62 -1.39
C GLU A 138 7.77 -25.50 -2.45
N PRO A 139 8.95 -24.93 -2.77
CA PRO A 139 9.03 -23.94 -3.83
C PRO A 139 8.60 -24.59 -5.14
N PRO A 140 7.94 -23.84 -6.04
CA PRO A 140 7.54 -24.38 -7.33
C PRO A 140 8.75 -24.93 -8.07
N GLN A 141 8.58 -26.08 -8.73
CA GLN A 141 9.65 -26.67 -9.51
C GLN A 141 10.06 -25.71 -10.63
N ALA A 142 11.34 -25.33 -10.65
CA ALA A 142 11.86 -24.40 -11.65
C ALA A 142 11.59 -24.94 -13.06
N ALA A 143 10.95 -24.14 -13.90
CA ALA A 143 10.61 -24.51 -15.28
C ALA A 143 11.83 -24.56 -16.23
N GLY A 144 13.06 -24.44 -15.70
CA GLY A 144 14.29 -24.33 -16.48
C GLY A 144 14.56 -22.93 -17.04
N THR A 145 13.69 -21.96 -16.73
CA THR A 145 13.84 -20.55 -17.08
C THR A 145 14.36 -19.77 -15.87
N ASP A 146 15.24 -18.79 -16.10
CA ASP A 146 15.72 -17.89 -15.06
C ASP A 146 14.56 -17.15 -14.37
N TYR A 147 14.64 -17.06 -13.05
CA TYR A 147 13.65 -16.35 -12.25
C TYR A 147 13.71 -14.84 -12.53
N LYS A 148 12.55 -14.22 -12.71
CA LYS A 148 12.40 -12.77 -12.85
C LYS A 148 11.26 -12.26 -11.99
N SER A 149 11.55 -11.29 -11.14
CA SER A 149 10.56 -10.53 -10.38
C SER A 149 10.37 -9.14 -10.98
N VAL A 150 9.12 -8.70 -11.09
CA VAL A 150 8.77 -7.33 -11.45
C VAL A 150 8.07 -6.69 -10.27
N VAL A 151 8.62 -5.57 -9.77
CA VAL A 151 8.03 -4.79 -8.68
C VAL A 151 7.42 -3.54 -9.26
N TYR A 152 6.14 -3.30 -8.96
CA TYR A 152 5.42 -2.11 -9.38
C TYR A 152 5.09 -1.24 -8.16
N LEU A 153 5.67 -0.05 -8.13
CA LEU A 153 5.46 0.94 -7.07
C LEU A 153 4.72 2.14 -7.66
N MET A 154 3.50 2.39 -7.20
CA MET A 154 2.72 3.58 -7.55
C MET A 154 2.73 4.53 -6.34
N PHE A 155 3.41 5.67 -6.47
CA PHE A 155 3.49 6.66 -5.39
C PHE A 155 2.20 7.48 -5.19
N ALA A 156 1.16 7.29 -6.01
CA ALA A 156 -0.21 7.79 -5.81
C ALA A 156 -0.36 9.27 -5.34
N GLY A 157 0.55 10.17 -5.78
CA GLY A 157 0.57 11.58 -5.39
C GLY A 157 1.64 11.96 -4.35
N GLY A 158 2.36 10.99 -3.79
CA GLY A 158 3.49 11.17 -2.88
C GLY A 158 4.85 11.35 -3.57
N ALA A 159 4.90 11.34 -4.91
CA ALA A 159 6.11 11.62 -5.66
C ALA A 159 6.07 13.04 -6.24
N ASP A 160 7.08 13.83 -5.88
CA ASP A 160 7.36 15.10 -6.55
C ASP A 160 8.26 14.84 -7.76
N SER A 161 7.67 14.37 -8.86
CA SER A 161 8.42 13.89 -10.02
C SER A 161 9.29 14.96 -10.68
N PHE A 162 8.97 16.25 -10.51
CA PHE A 162 9.79 17.36 -11.01
C PHE A 162 11.06 17.60 -10.19
N ASN A 163 11.06 17.19 -8.92
CA ASN A 163 12.25 17.21 -8.06
C ASN A 163 12.98 15.85 -8.05
N MET A 164 12.36 14.76 -8.51
CA MET A 164 13.05 13.49 -8.75
C MET A 164 13.92 13.52 -10.01
N LEU A 165 13.42 14.11 -11.11
CA LEU A 165 14.13 14.30 -12.36
C LEU A 165 13.92 15.74 -12.84
N THR A 166 14.93 16.58 -12.66
CA THR A 166 14.90 18.01 -12.91
C THR A 166 15.70 18.37 -14.17
N PRO A 167 15.27 19.32 -15.01
CA PRO A 167 16.12 19.84 -16.08
C PRO A 167 17.40 20.46 -15.50
N LYS A 168 18.60 20.17 -16.04
CA LYS A 168 19.85 20.77 -15.52
C LYS A 168 20.59 21.58 -16.60
N VAL A 169 21.08 20.91 -17.65
CA VAL A 169 21.77 21.55 -18.78
C VAL A 169 20.93 21.37 -20.04
N CYS A 170 20.20 22.42 -20.43
CA CYS A 170 19.25 22.38 -21.54
C CYS A 170 19.43 23.59 -22.45
N SER A 171 19.38 23.38 -23.76
CA SER A 171 19.64 24.43 -24.76
C SER A 171 18.57 25.54 -24.81
N ASN A 172 17.40 25.29 -24.22
CA ASN A 172 16.23 26.15 -24.25
C ASN A 172 15.92 26.86 -22.90
N GLY A 173 16.80 26.78 -21.90
CA GLY A 173 16.60 27.47 -20.62
C GLY A 173 15.58 26.82 -19.67
N LEU A 174 15.23 25.55 -19.87
CA LEU A 174 14.24 24.81 -19.06
C LEU A 174 14.49 24.85 -17.55
N TYR A 175 15.75 24.84 -17.09
CA TYR A 175 16.03 24.94 -15.66
C TYR A 175 15.54 26.28 -15.07
N ASN A 176 15.70 27.39 -15.79
CA ASN A 176 15.21 28.69 -15.33
C ASN A 176 13.67 28.71 -15.27
N GLU A 177 13.00 28.07 -16.23
CA GLU A 177 11.54 27.91 -16.20
C GLU A 177 11.10 27.04 -15.02
N TYR A 178 11.79 25.94 -14.76
CA TYR A 178 11.57 25.10 -13.58
C TYR A 178 11.69 25.92 -12.29
N VAL A 179 12.77 26.69 -12.11
CA VAL A 179 12.95 27.55 -10.93
C VAL A 179 11.83 28.60 -10.81
N GLN A 180 11.43 29.22 -11.92
CA GLN A 180 10.35 30.22 -11.93
C GLN A 180 8.99 29.64 -11.54
N VAL A 181 8.67 28.43 -12.00
CA VAL A 181 7.37 27.78 -11.72
C VAL A 181 7.34 27.15 -10.33
N ARG A 182 8.48 26.64 -9.86
CA ARG A 182 8.59 25.90 -8.58
C ARG A 182 8.90 26.80 -7.39
N GLU A 183 9.42 28.00 -7.64
CA GLU A 183 9.67 29.03 -6.63
C GLU A 183 10.49 28.46 -5.43
N GLN A 184 10.01 28.60 -4.20
CA GLN A 184 10.69 28.16 -2.97
C GLN A 184 10.94 26.65 -2.85
N VAL A 185 10.32 25.81 -3.70
CA VAL A 185 10.54 24.35 -3.70
C VAL A 185 11.37 23.87 -4.90
N ALA A 186 11.97 24.79 -5.64
CA ALA A 186 12.93 24.47 -6.69
C ALA A 186 14.27 24.03 -6.08
N LEU A 187 14.88 23.01 -6.67
CA LEU A 187 16.22 22.54 -6.29
C LEU A 187 17.31 23.40 -6.94
N GLY A 188 18.31 23.75 -6.15
CA GLY A 188 19.58 24.31 -6.60
C GLY A 188 20.37 23.32 -7.44
N LEU A 189 21.25 23.81 -8.31
CA LEU A 189 22.09 22.94 -9.16
C LEU A 189 23.04 22.05 -8.34
N ASP A 190 23.36 22.46 -7.11
CA ASP A 190 24.18 21.75 -6.14
C ASP A 190 23.43 20.64 -5.39
N GLU A 191 22.09 20.62 -5.46
CA GLU A 191 21.21 19.57 -4.89
C GLU A 191 20.88 18.48 -5.94
N LEU A 192 21.53 18.53 -7.11
CA LEU A 192 21.23 17.66 -8.26
C LEU A 192 22.46 16.85 -8.70
N LEU A 193 22.33 15.52 -8.65
CA LEU A 193 23.25 14.55 -9.26
C LEU A 193 23.05 14.52 -10.77
N ASP A 194 24.13 14.37 -11.53
CA ASP A 194 24.05 14.39 -13.00
C ASP A 194 23.44 13.09 -13.56
N ALA A 195 22.48 13.26 -14.46
CA ALA A 195 21.96 12.23 -15.35
C ALA A 195 22.30 12.62 -16.80
N ASP A 196 23.41 12.09 -17.31
CA ASP A 196 23.92 12.44 -18.64
C ASP A 196 23.04 11.86 -19.76
N ALA A 197 22.48 12.77 -20.56
CA ALA A 197 21.68 12.46 -21.74
C ALA A 197 22.35 12.96 -23.04
N THR A 198 23.65 13.27 -22.99
CA THR A 198 24.41 13.78 -24.13
C THR A 198 24.33 12.82 -25.31
N GLY A 199 24.01 13.36 -26.49
CA GLY A 199 23.89 12.57 -27.72
C GLY A 199 22.65 11.67 -27.79
N GLN A 200 21.78 11.66 -26.78
CA GLN A 200 20.55 10.85 -26.77
C GLN A 200 19.35 11.56 -27.43
N GLY A 201 19.55 12.75 -28.02
CA GLY A 201 18.50 13.52 -28.69
C GLY A 201 17.43 14.10 -27.76
N GLN A 202 17.74 14.19 -26.47
CA GLN A 202 16.87 14.79 -25.45
C GLN A 202 16.95 16.32 -25.48
N VAL A 203 15.94 16.98 -24.89
CA VAL A 203 15.90 18.45 -24.80
C VAL A 203 17.00 19.04 -23.90
N CYS A 204 17.48 18.23 -22.95
CA CYS A 204 18.61 18.53 -22.09
C CYS A 204 19.76 17.56 -22.41
N GLU A 205 20.99 18.08 -22.43
CA GLU A 205 22.20 17.26 -22.44
C GLU A 205 22.43 16.60 -21.07
N THR A 206 21.94 17.25 -20.00
CA THR A 206 22.00 16.70 -18.65
C THR A 206 20.71 17.00 -17.91
N PHE A 207 20.13 15.97 -17.30
CA PHE A 207 19.10 16.11 -16.27
C PHE A 207 19.74 15.99 -14.89
N GLY A 208 19.02 16.42 -13.85
CA GLY A 208 19.41 16.31 -12.47
C GLY A 208 18.53 15.29 -11.74
N ILE A 209 19.12 14.38 -11.00
CA ILE A 209 18.43 13.52 -10.03
C ILE A 209 18.66 14.10 -8.64
N HIS A 210 17.64 14.10 -7.78
CA HIS A 210 17.78 14.59 -6.41
C HIS A 210 18.96 13.92 -5.67
N ASP A 211 19.76 14.69 -4.94
CA ASP A 211 20.92 14.21 -4.16
C ASP A 211 20.60 13.14 -3.09
N HIS A 212 19.35 13.06 -2.62
CA HIS A 212 18.86 12.03 -1.72
C HIS A 212 18.46 10.72 -2.44
N LEU A 213 18.65 10.65 -3.75
CA LEU A 213 18.43 9.45 -4.57
C LEU A 213 19.73 8.96 -5.24
N PRO A 214 20.85 8.78 -4.49
CA PRO A 214 22.13 8.42 -5.08
C PRO A 214 22.08 7.08 -5.83
N ASP A 215 21.37 6.09 -5.28
CA ASP A 215 21.22 4.77 -5.90
C ASP A 215 20.46 4.85 -7.24
N VAL A 216 19.52 5.79 -7.37
CA VAL A 216 18.78 6.03 -8.63
C VAL A 216 19.70 6.64 -9.68
N ALA A 217 20.58 7.55 -9.28
CA ALA A 217 21.58 8.15 -10.16
C ALA A 217 22.64 7.14 -10.61
N GLU A 218 23.07 6.25 -9.71
CA GLU A 218 23.97 5.14 -10.03
C GLU A 218 23.31 4.19 -11.04
N MET A 219 22.09 3.71 -10.78
CA MET A 219 21.37 2.83 -11.71
C MET A 219 21.18 3.48 -13.10
N TYR A 220 20.94 4.79 -13.18
CA TYR A 220 20.85 5.49 -14.47
C TYR A 220 22.20 5.49 -15.19
N SER A 221 23.28 5.78 -14.46
CA SER A 221 24.65 5.83 -14.98
C SER A 221 25.13 4.46 -15.47
N ASP A 222 24.72 3.39 -14.78
CA ASP A 222 25.04 2.01 -15.12
C ASP A 222 24.21 1.47 -16.29
N GLY A 223 23.17 2.19 -16.72
CA GLY A 223 22.26 1.79 -17.78
C GLY A 223 21.17 0.81 -17.35
N ASP A 224 21.03 0.58 -16.04
CA ASP A 224 20.02 -0.29 -15.44
C ASP A 224 18.67 0.43 -15.19
N LEU A 225 18.66 1.76 -15.25
CA LEU A 225 17.46 2.58 -15.10
C LEU A 225 17.18 3.45 -16.32
N LEU A 226 15.90 3.60 -16.62
CA LEU A 226 15.39 4.52 -17.63
C LEU A 226 14.26 5.38 -17.06
N PHE A 227 14.19 6.63 -17.50
CA PHE A 227 13.09 7.54 -17.18
C PHE A 227 12.15 7.70 -18.37
N PHE A 228 10.85 7.56 -18.12
CA PHE A 228 9.81 8.04 -19.02
C PHE A 228 9.29 9.38 -18.51
N ALA A 229 9.89 10.47 -19.00
CA ALA A 229 9.47 11.82 -18.67
C ALA A 229 8.33 12.29 -19.58
N ASN A 230 7.55 13.27 -19.11
CA ASN A 230 6.44 13.89 -19.86
C ASN A 230 5.41 12.86 -20.40
N THR A 231 5.16 11.80 -19.64
CA THR A 231 4.13 10.80 -19.95
C THR A 231 2.85 11.06 -19.18
N GLY A 232 1.70 10.80 -19.80
CA GLY A 232 0.40 10.91 -19.17
C GLY A 232 -0.66 10.15 -19.96
N VAL A 233 -1.84 10.02 -19.37
CA VAL A 233 -2.96 9.33 -20.01
C VAL A 233 -3.55 10.21 -21.09
N MET A 234 -3.60 9.70 -22.32
CA MET A 234 -4.22 10.38 -23.45
C MET A 234 -4.87 9.35 -24.37
N THR A 235 -6.18 9.45 -24.57
CA THR A 235 -6.91 8.51 -25.44
C THR A 235 -6.85 8.92 -26.90
N VAL A 236 -6.76 10.21 -27.17
CA VAL A 236 -6.62 10.79 -28.52
C VAL A 236 -5.79 12.08 -28.41
N PRO A 237 -5.07 12.50 -29.46
CA PRO A 237 -4.43 13.81 -29.47
C PRO A 237 -5.45 14.93 -29.25
N VAL A 238 -5.14 15.87 -28.36
CA VAL A 238 -6.01 16.99 -27.96
C VAL A 238 -5.21 18.27 -27.76
N THR A 239 -5.91 19.40 -27.76
CA THR A 239 -5.36 20.72 -27.44
C THR A 239 -5.85 21.20 -26.07
N LYS A 240 -5.28 22.31 -25.57
CA LYS A 240 -5.75 22.96 -24.34
C LYS A 240 -7.22 23.42 -24.43
N ASP A 241 -7.69 23.70 -25.64
CA ASP A 241 -9.03 24.23 -25.87
C ASP A 241 -10.08 23.12 -26.02
N ASP A 242 -9.67 21.91 -26.43
CA ASP A 242 -10.59 20.84 -26.80
C ASP A 242 -10.51 19.56 -25.95
N TYR A 243 -9.55 19.44 -25.03
CA TYR A 243 -9.37 18.19 -24.26
C TYR A 243 -10.64 17.78 -23.51
N ASN A 244 -11.35 18.72 -22.88
CA ASN A 244 -12.58 18.45 -22.13
C ASN A 244 -13.70 17.84 -23.00
N LEU A 245 -13.69 18.11 -24.31
CA LEU A 245 -14.70 17.60 -25.24
C LEU A 245 -14.29 16.25 -25.85
N ASN A 246 -12.99 16.07 -26.09
CA ASN A 246 -12.48 14.97 -26.92
C ASN A 246 -11.90 13.81 -26.10
N THR A 247 -11.46 14.04 -24.86
CA THR A 247 -10.92 12.96 -24.02
C THR A 247 -12.02 12.17 -23.35
N ARG A 248 -11.87 10.84 -23.33
CA ARG A 248 -12.78 9.95 -22.59
C ARG A 248 -12.45 9.88 -21.11
N THR A 249 -11.16 9.87 -20.80
CA THR A 249 -10.67 9.90 -19.42
C THR A 249 -10.81 11.32 -18.87
N PRO A 250 -11.41 11.50 -17.69
CA PRO A 250 -11.36 12.77 -16.97
C PRO A 250 -9.91 13.14 -16.64
N LEU A 251 -9.26 13.91 -17.51
CA LEU A 251 -7.93 14.43 -17.25
C LEU A 251 -7.94 15.26 -15.97
N PHE A 252 -6.81 15.30 -15.26
CA PHE A 252 -6.64 16.00 -13.98
C PHE A 252 -7.40 15.40 -12.78
N SER A 253 -8.14 14.30 -12.97
CA SER A 253 -8.68 13.52 -11.86
C SER A 253 -7.66 12.48 -11.39
N HIS A 254 -7.21 12.61 -10.14
CA HIS A 254 -6.23 11.70 -9.54
C HIS A 254 -6.63 10.22 -9.66
N ASN A 255 -7.86 9.88 -9.26
CA ASN A 255 -8.35 8.51 -9.28
C ASN A 255 -8.48 7.95 -10.70
N HIS A 256 -8.98 8.75 -11.66
CA HIS A 256 -9.09 8.29 -13.05
C HIS A 256 -7.71 8.13 -13.69
N MET A 257 -6.81 9.11 -13.54
CA MET A 257 -5.46 9.03 -14.12
C MET A 257 -4.65 7.86 -13.55
N GLN A 258 -4.68 7.63 -12.23
CA GLN A 258 -4.01 6.47 -11.62
C GLN A 258 -4.56 5.15 -12.15
N ARG A 259 -5.89 5.02 -12.24
CA ARG A 259 -6.53 3.81 -12.77
C ARG A 259 -6.14 3.54 -14.22
N GLU A 260 -6.16 4.57 -15.07
CA GLU A 260 -5.80 4.40 -16.49
C GLU A 260 -4.30 4.10 -16.67
N THR A 261 -3.41 4.65 -15.83
CA THR A 261 -1.98 4.28 -15.83
C THR A 261 -1.75 2.82 -15.42
N MET A 262 -2.54 2.28 -14.49
CA MET A 262 -2.45 0.85 -14.12
C MET A 262 -3.02 -0.07 -15.20
N ARG A 263 -4.01 0.42 -15.95
CA ARG A 263 -4.66 -0.34 -17.02
C ARG A 263 -3.87 -0.35 -18.32
N ILE A 264 -3.32 0.80 -18.74
CA ILE A 264 -2.75 1.03 -20.09
C ILE A 264 -3.67 0.44 -21.17
N ASP A 265 -4.93 0.86 -21.15
CA ASP A 265 -5.98 0.41 -22.07
C ASP A 265 -6.83 1.60 -22.53
N PRO A 266 -6.24 2.56 -23.27
CA PRO A 266 -6.91 3.82 -23.63
C PRO A 266 -8.11 3.62 -24.56
N MET A 267 -8.19 2.47 -25.24
CA MET A 267 -9.26 2.12 -26.17
C MET A 267 -10.33 1.21 -25.55
N GLU A 268 -10.19 0.84 -24.27
CA GLU A 268 -11.13 -0.03 -23.56
C GLU A 268 -11.32 -1.41 -24.23
N GLU A 269 -10.26 -1.95 -24.82
CA GLU A 269 -10.31 -3.28 -25.45
C GLU A 269 -10.34 -4.41 -24.41
N LYS A 270 -9.82 -4.14 -23.20
CA LYS A 270 -9.67 -5.11 -22.11
C LYS A 270 -10.01 -4.47 -20.76
N THR A 271 -11.24 -3.97 -20.66
CA THR A 271 -11.71 -3.07 -19.58
C THR A 271 -11.49 -3.53 -18.15
N SER A 272 -11.47 -4.85 -17.92
CA SER A 272 -11.30 -5.44 -16.58
C SER A 272 -9.86 -5.86 -16.27
N THR A 273 -8.87 -5.46 -17.07
CA THR A 273 -7.48 -5.93 -16.93
C THR A 273 -6.47 -4.80 -16.77
N GLY A 274 -5.37 -5.11 -16.10
CA GLY A 274 -4.19 -4.26 -15.93
C GLY A 274 -3.04 -4.62 -16.84
N VAL A 275 -2.08 -3.70 -16.98
CA VAL A 275 -0.90 -3.95 -17.85
C VAL A 275 -0.09 -5.14 -17.37
N ILE A 276 0.14 -5.28 -16.06
CA ILE A 276 0.92 -6.39 -15.49
C ILE A 276 0.13 -7.69 -15.55
N GLY A 277 -1.18 -7.67 -15.29
CA GLY A 277 -2.04 -8.84 -15.44
C GLY A 277 -2.04 -9.38 -16.88
N ARG A 278 -2.08 -8.50 -17.89
CA ARG A 278 -1.94 -8.91 -19.30
C ARG A 278 -0.54 -9.42 -19.64
N MET A 279 0.51 -8.88 -19.02
CA MET A 279 1.87 -9.42 -19.13
C MET A 279 1.94 -10.83 -18.53
N SER A 280 1.34 -11.05 -17.36
CA SER A 280 1.23 -12.38 -16.74
C SER A 280 0.47 -13.36 -17.64
N ASP A 281 -0.66 -12.94 -18.21
CA ASP A 281 -1.42 -13.79 -19.14
C ASP A 281 -0.59 -14.21 -20.36
N ALA A 282 0.23 -13.30 -20.91
CA ALA A 282 1.10 -13.62 -22.04
C ALA A 282 2.14 -14.69 -21.65
N LEU A 283 2.81 -14.50 -20.51
CA LEU A 283 3.82 -15.44 -20.01
C LEU A 283 3.22 -16.82 -19.64
N ILE A 284 2.02 -16.84 -19.04
CA ILE A 284 1.30 -18.08 -18.75
C ILE A 284 0.97 -18.85 -20.03
N ARG A 285 0.50 -18.15 -21.08
CA ARG A 285 0.22 -18.77 -22.39
C ARG A 285 1.48 -19.32 -23.05
N ASP A 286 2.64 -18.73 -22.79
CA ASP A 286 3.95 -19.24 -23.22
C ASP A 286 4.46 -20.41 -22.35
N GLY A 287 3.69 -20.85 -21.36
CA GLY A 287 3.99 -22.01 -20.51
C GLY A 287 4.88 -21.68 -19.30
N LEU A 288 5.07 -20.40 -18.97
CA LEU A 288 5.82 -20.01 -17.77
C LEU A 288 4.93 -20.03 -16.53
N SER A 289 5.53 -20.37 -15.39
CA SER A 289 4.88 -20.24 -14.08
C SER A 289 4.97 -18.78 -13.63
N VAL A 290 3.81 -18.14 -13.45
CA VAL A 290 3.71 -16.75 -13.04
C VAL A 290 2.89 -16.64 -11.76
N GLY A 291 3.42 -15.92 -10.78
CA GLY A 291 2.70 -15.53 -9.57
C GLY A 291 2.72 -14.01 -9.43
N SER A 292 1.64 -13.45 -8.91
CA SER A 292 1.51 -12.00 -8.66
C SER A 292 0.68 -11.77 -7.41
N PHE A 293 1.06 -10.79 -6.60
CA PHE A 293 0.29 -10.35 -5.44
C PHE A 293 0.48 -8.85 -5.25
N SER A 294 -0.48 -8.23 -4.57
CA SER A 294 -0.37 -6.86 -4.06
C SER A 294 -0.15 -6.92 -2.54
N LEU A 295 0.44 -5.86 -1.97
CA LEU A 295 0.70 -5.77 -0.53
C LEU A 295 -0.41 -5.07 0.23
N ASP A 296 -0.86 -3.91 -0.28
CA ASP A 296 -1.77 -3.02 0.44
C ASP A 296 -3.24 -3.30 0.09
N HIS A 297 -3.61 -3.05 -1.17
CA HIS A 297 -4.97 -3.23 -1.67
C HIS A 297 -4.97 -3.98 -3.00
N ASN A 298 -6.13 -4.51 -3.38
CA ASN A 298 -6.31 -5.08 -4.71
C ASN A 298 -5.93 -4.04 -5.77
N SER A 299 -5.09 -4.43 -6.72
CA SER A 299 -4.58 -3.54 -7.76
C SER A 299 -5.05 -4.03 -9.11
N ILE A 300 -5.78 -3.18 -9.83
CA ILE A 300 -6.23 -3.49 -11.21
C ILE A 300 -5.03 -3.79 -12.12
N SER A 301 -3.85 -3.24 -11.82
CA SER A 301 -2.61 -3.50 -12.58
C SER A 301 -2.29 -4.99 -12.72
N LEU A 302 -2.63 -5.80 -11.71
CA LEU A 302 -2.36 -7.24 -11.63
C LEU A 302 -3.50 -8.10 -12.19
N SER A 303 -4.66 -7.51 -12.50
CA SER A 303 -5.82 -8.26 -13.00
C SER A 303 -5.60 -8.68 -14.45
N GLY A 304 -5.50 -9.99 -14.70
CA GLY A 304 -5.46 -10.58 -16.04
C GLY A 304 -6.84 -10.95 -16.57
N GLU A 305 -6.86 -11.64 -17.70
CA GLU A 305 -8.07 -12.20 -18.30
C GLU A 305 -8.65 -13.32 -17.42
N PRO A 306 -9.98 -13.31 -17.16
CA PRO A 306 -10.63 -14.37 -16.41
C PRO A 306 -10.35 -15.75 -16.99
N GLY A 307 -9.82 -16.65 -16.17
CA GLY A 307 -9.52 -18.03 -16.56
C GLY A 307 -8.09 -18.25 -17.09
N VAL A 308 -7.27 -17.20 -17.21
CA VAL A 308 -5.83 -17.31 -17.52
C VAL A 308 -5.02 -17.04 -16.26
N THR A 309 -4.97 -15.77 -15.82
CA THR A 309 -4.35 -15.40 -14.55
C THR A 309 -5.39 -15.58 -13.43
N SER A 310 -5.01 -16.29 -12.36
CA SER A 310 -5.82 -16.31 -11.15
C SER A 310 -5.98 -14.87 -10.61
N PRO A 311 -7.18 -14.44 -10.22
CA PRO A 311 -7.34 -13.12 -9.63
C PRO A 311 -6.37 -12.95 -8.45
N PRO A 312 -5.64 -11.82 -8.38
CA PRO A 312 -4.80 -11.51 -7.23
C PRO A 312 -5.63 -11.27 -5.96
#